data_AF-Q54P58-F1
#
_entry.id   AF-Q54P58-F1
#
_cell.length_a   1.000
_cell.length_b   1.000
_cell.length_c   1.000
_cell.angle_alpha   90.00
_cell.angle_beta   90.00
_cell.angle_gamma   90.00
#
_symmetry.space_group_name_H-M   'P 1'
#
loop_
_entity.id
_entity.type
_entity.pdbx_description
1 polymer ?
#
loop_
_entity_poly.entity_id
_entity_poly.type
_entity_poly.pdbx_seq_one_letter_code
_entity_poly.pdbx_strand_id
1 'polypeptide(L)'
;MSTNVNNKRDDQQPLKKGEEKRFRSNYNNNRNNIYNKNENNKNENNEKESIFNEPKIKSMFSSFSKKLDEDNDRRERIVKNSRDITIASKRVISLLQRAVWEDKQEILKQSKQNLQPIFNLFGNIIKELDQQEYWKFQKAFTNGVQEYIEAVSFQYYIEFGALIPLDSILIPIKEALNLDSLGQFNISIDDYALGICDLSGELMRYSTGCVTVGKYDECFKICDFIRSMSSGFKKCHLNKDITSKMNTMEESLKKIEKLCFSIRIRKSEFPDQQIKVDINDMIE
;
A
#
# COMPACT_ATOMS: atom_id res chain seq x y z
N MET A 1 55.11 11.82 -11.76
CA MET A 1 55.37 11.73 -13.22
C MET A 1 54.05 11.96 -13.92
N SER A 2 54.03 12.99 -14.77
CA SER A 2 52.98 13.50 -15.66
C SER A 2 52.29 12.36 -16.46
N THR A 3 51.01 12.41 -16.78
CA THR A 3 50.42 13.33 -17.78
C THR A 3 48.90 13.47 -17.66
N ASN A 4 48.45 14.73 -17.68
CA ASN A 4 47.10 15.20 -17.99
C ASN A 4 46.73 14.90 -19.45
N VAL A 5 45.44 14.61 -19.72
CA VAL A 5 44.78 15.00 -20.97
C VAL A 5 43.41 15.62 -20.65
N ASN A 6 43.38 16.95 -20.75
CA ASN A 6 42.21 17.81 -20.87
C ASN A 6 41.63 17.70 -22.29
N ASN A 7 40.31 17.72 -22.42
CA ASN A 7 39.57 18.38 -23.52
C ASN A 7 38.13 18.61 -23.04
N LYS A 8 37.78 19.85 -22.63
CA LYS A 8 37.17 20.92 -23.47
C LYS A 8 35.86 20.45 -24.10
N ARG A 9 34.73 20.77 -23.47
CA ARG A 9 33.84 21.92 -23.77
C ARG A 9 33.21 21.80 -25.15
N ASP A 10 31.93 21.44 -25.18
CA ASP A 10 30.99 21.97 -26.16
C ASP A 10 29.67 22.31 -25.48
N ASP A 11 29.31 23.57 -25.65
CA ASP A 11 28.11 24.23 -25.23
C ASP A 11 26.89 23.65 -25.95
N GLN A 12 25.81 23.36 -25.21
CA GLN A 12 24.45 23.54 -25.73
C GLN A 12 23.38 23.59 -24.63
N GLN A 13 23.08 24.84 -24.27
CA GLN A 13 21.77 25.43 -23.95
C GLN A 13 21.00 24.95 -22.70
N PRO A 14 20.72 25.86 -21.75
CA PRO A 14 19.74 25.60 -20.71
C PRO A 14 18.34 25.61 -21.34
N LEU A 15 17.59 24.53 -21.13
CA LEU A 15 16.17 24.43 -21.49
C LEU A 15 15.41 25.65 -20.94
N LYS A 16 15.00 26.48 -21.89
CA LYS A 16 14.25 27.70 -21.69
C LYS A 16 12.95 27.40 -20.93
N LYS A 17 12.70 28.28 -19.96
CA LYS A 17 11.42 28.53 -19.28
C LYS A 17 10.23 28.25 -20.19
N GLY A 18 9.51 27.16 -19.88
CA GLY A 18 8.16 26.91 -20.39
C GLY A 18 7.23 27.97 -19.81
N GLU A 19 6.75 28.81 -20.70
CA GLU A 19 6.03 30.04 -20.42
C GLU A 19 4.75 29.79 -19.62
N GLU A 20 4.64 30.50 -18.50
CA GLU A 20 3.38 30.81 -17.84
C GLU A 20 2.43 31.43 -18.89
N LYS A 21 1.49 30.64 -19.43
CA LYS A 21 0.34 31.17 -20.16
C LYS A 21 -0.59 31.88 -19.17
N ARG A 22 -0.17 33.06 -18.73
CA ARG A 22 -1.05 34.10 -18.20
C ARG A 22 -1.87 34.60 -19.37
N PHE A 23 -3.12 34.18 -19.44
CA PHE A 23 -4.13 34.78 -20.32
C PHE A 23 -4.29 36.27 -19.97
N ARG A 24 -3.49 37.13 -20.61
CA ARG A 24 -3.80 38.56 -20.77
C ARG A 24 -4.71 38.70 -21.97
N SER A 25 -6.01 38.71 -21.72
CA SER A 25 -6.99 39.13 -22.71
C SER A 25 -6.97 40.66 -22.83
N ASN A 26 -6.72 41.13 -24.06
CA ASN A 26 -6.87 42.50 -24.50
C ASN A 26 -8.35 42.90 -24.45
N TYR A 27 -8.71 43.83 -23.56
CA TYR A 27 -9.95 44.59 -23.68
C TYR A 27 -9.65 46.08 -23.47
N ASN A 28 -9.20 46.71 -24.55
CA ASN A 28 -9.30 48.15 -24.74
C ASN A 28 -10.62 48.46 -25.47
N ASN A 29 -11.21 49.59 -25.08
CA ASN A 29 -12.23 50.37 -25.80
C ASN A 29 -13.69 49.88 -25.75
N ASN A 30 -14.34 50.11 -24.60
CA ASN A 30 -15.69 50.70 -24.54
C ASN A 30 -16.09 51.08 -23.11
N ARG A 31 -15.38 52.05 -22.51
CA ARG A 31 -15.82 52.73 -21.28
C ARG A 31 -16.54 54.01 -21.66
N ASN A 32 -17.80 53.90 -22.07
CA ASN A 32 -18.78 54.98 -22.13
C ASN A 32 -20.17 54.35 -22.37
N ASN A 33 -20.71 53.66 -21.34
CA ASN A 33 -22.16 53.31 -21.22
C ASN A 33 -22.53 52.53 -19.93
N ILE A 34 -21.67 52.46 -18.91
CA ILE A 34 -21.94 51.72 -17.66
C ILE A 34 -22.35 52.70 -16.56
N TYR A 35 -23.52 53.34 -16.70
CA TYR A 35 -24.15 54.06 -15.59
C TYR A 35 -25.61 53.67 -15.33
N ASN A 36 -26.20 52.76 -16.11
CA ASN A 36 -27.57 52.23 -15.88
C ASN A 36 -27.67 50.71 -15.65
N LYS A 37 -26.56 50.02 -15.33
CA LYS A 37 -26.54 48.56 -15.05
C LYS A 37 -26.33 48.20 -13.57
N ASN A 38 -26.17 49.20 -12.70
CA ASN A 38 -25.86 48.99 -11.28
C ASN A 38 -27.10 48.73 -10.40
N GLU A 39 -28.31 49.09 -10.83
CA GLU A 39 -29.53 48.77 -10.07
C GLU A 39 -29.97 47.31 -10.27
N ASN A 40 -29.89 46.76 -11.50
CA ASN A 40 -30.21 45.35 -11.75
C ASN A 40 -29.21 44.41 -11.05
N ASN A 41 -27.92 44.74 -11.03
CA ASN A 41 -26.91 43.95 -10.29
C ASN A 41 -27.08 44.03 -8.77
N LYS A 42 -27.56 45.17 -8.22
CA LYS A 42 -27.87 45.28 -6.79
C LYS A 42 -29.10 44.45 -6.42
N ASN A 43 -30.14 44.46 -7.24
CA ASN A 43 -31.34 43.65 -7.00
C ASN A 43 -31.04 42.15 -7.11
N GLU A 44 -30.26 41.70 -8.11
CA GLU A 44 -29.83 40.30 -8.19
C GLU A 44 -28.97 39.87 -6.99
N ASN A 45 -28.08 40.75 -6.49
CA ASN A 45 -27.27 40.44 -5.32
C ASN A 45 -28.13 40.40 -4.04
N ASN A 46 -29.10 41.31 -3.90
CA ASN A 46 -30.04 41.32 -2.77
C ASN A 46 -30.98 40.10 -2.78
N GLU A 47 -31.43 39.66 -3.95
CA GLU A 47 -32.22 38.42 -4.09
C GLU A 47 -31.39 37.18 -3.76
N LYS A 48 -30.13 37.12 -4.21
CA LYS A 48 -29.21 36.04 -3.83
C LYS A 48 -28.95 36.03 -2.32
N GLU A 49 -28.68 37.18 -1.71
CA GLU A 49 -28.50 37.30 -0.25
C GLU A 49 -29.77 36.93 0.54
N SER A 50 -30.95 37.28 0.01
CA SER A 50 -32.26 36.90 0.58
C SER A 50 -32.44 35.38 0.63
N ILE A 51 -32.14 34.68 -0.48
CA ILE A 51 -32.25 33.21 -0.55
C ILE A 51 -31.25 32.55 0.41
N PHE A 52 -29.99 33.02 0.44
CA PHE A 52 -28.98 32.45 1.37
C PHE A 52 -29.30 32.72 2.86
N ASN A 53 -30.02 33.80 3.15
CA ASN A 53 -30.47 34.13 4.50
C ASN A 53 -31.80 33.49 4.89
N GLU A 54 -32.44 32.70 4.01
CA GLU A 54 -33.64 31.96 4.37
C GLU A 54 -33.32 31.01 5.55
N PRO A 55 -33.99 31.14 6.72
CA PRO A 55 -33.65 30.38 7.92
C PRO A 55 -33.64 28.86 7.69
N LYS A 56 -34.51 28.37 6.79
CA LYS A 56 -34.60 26.96 6.40
C LYS A 56 -33.36 26.50 5.65
N ILE A 57 -32.88 27.28 4.67
CA ILE A 57 -31.67 26.98 3.91
C ILE A 57 -30.46 27.01 4.85
N LYS A 58 -30.32 28.06 5.68
CA LYS A 58 -29.22 28.15 6.65
C LYS A 58 -29.22 26.98 7.64
N SER A 59 -30.39 26.59 8.16
CA SER A 59 -30.53 25.43 9.04
C SER A 59 -30.16 24.12 8.33
N MET A 60 -30.52 23.97 7.05
CA MET A 60 -30.17 22.79 6.24
C MET A 60 -28.67 22.70 5.98
N PHE A 61 -28.01 23.80 5.60
CA PHE A 61 -26.56 23.82 5.43
C PHE A 61 -25.81 23.63 6.76
N SER A 62 -26.36 24.12 7.88
CA SER A 62 -25.79 23.88 9.20
C SER A 62 -25.84 22.40 9.59
N SER A 63 -26.95 21.68 9.31
CA SER A 63 -27.03 20.25 9.57
C SER A 63 -26.12 19.43 8.64
N PHE A 64 -25.98 19.83 7.37
CA PHE A 64 -25.02 19.24 6.45
C PHE A 64 -23.58 19.44 6.89
N SER A 65 -23.21 20.65 7.31
CA SER A 65 -21.87 20.93 7.86
C SER A 65 -21.58 20.02 9.04
N LYS A 66 -22.50 19.94 10.02
CA LYS A 66 -22.33 19.08 11.19
C LYS A 66 -22.10 17.61 10.80
N LYS A 67 -22.88 17.09 9.84
CA LYS A 67 -22.71 15.71 9.35
C LYS A 67 -21.36 15.51 8.65
N LEU A 68 -20.92 16.47 7.85
CA LEU A 68 -19.61 16.41 7.18
C LEU A 68 -18.46 16.49 8.19
N ASP A 69 -18.57 17.33 9.21
CA ASP A 69 -17.59 17.44 10.29
C ASP A 69 -17.48 16.13 11.07
N GLU A 70 -18.62 15.53 11.45
CA GLU A 70 -18.67 14.21 12.09
C GLU A 70 -18.04 13.10 11.23
N ASP A 71 -18.29 13.11 9.91
CA ASP A 71 -17.68 12.18 8.95
C ASP A 71 -16.17 12.38 8.82
N ASN A 72 -15.72 13.64 8.82
CA ASN A 72 -14.30 13.98 8.73
C ASN A 72 -13.55 13.59 10.00
N ASP A 73 -14.11 13.89 11.17
CA ASP A 73 -13.54 13.50 12.47
C ASP A 73 -13.45 11.97 12.60
N ARG A 74 -14.49 11.25 12.15
CA ARG A 74 -14.49 9.78 12.11
C ARG A 74 -13.40 9.25 11.18
N ARG A 75 -13.28 9.81 9.98
CA ARG A 75 -12.22 9.45 9.03
C ARG A 75 -10.84 9.64 9.65
N GLU A 76 -10.60 10.74 10.34
CA GLU A 76 -9.32 11.02 11.00
C GLU A 76 -9.02 10.02 12.13
N ARG A 77 -10.02 9.63 12.94
CA ARG A 77 -9.86 8.56 13.95
C ARG A 77 -9.52 7.21 13.32
N ILE A 78 -10.13 6.87 12.20
CA ILE A 78 -9.84 5.66 11.44
C ILE A 78 -8.42 5.69 10.85
N VAL A 79 -8.00 6.82 10.24
CA VAL A 79 -6.65 6.99 9.67
C VAL A 79 -5.57 6.79 10.74
N LYS A 80 -5.77 7.30 11.95
CA LYS A 80 -4.83 7.11 13.07
C LYS A 80 -4.65 5.63 13.41
N ASN A 81 -5.76 4.90 13.60
CA ASN A 81 -5.69 3.45 13.87
C ASN A 81 -5.08 2.68 12.69
N SER A 82 -5.42 3.02 11.46
CA SER A 82 -4.84 2.46 10.23
C SER A 82 -3.31 2.63 10.18
N ARG A 83 -2.82 3.81 10.55
CA ARG A 83 -1.39 4.11 10.59
C ARG A 83 -0.67 3.26 11.64
N ASP A 84 -1.26 3.09 12.81
CA ASP A 84 -0.71 2.26 13.88
C ASP A 84 -0.70 0.78 13.50
N ILE A 85 -1.75 0.30 12.80
CA ILE A 85 -1.80 -1.05 12.20
C ILE A 85 -0.63 -1.23 11.23
N THR A 86 -0.43 -0.30 10.28
CA THR A 86 0.70 -0.36 9.34
C THR A 86 2.05 -0.49 10.08
N ILE A 87 2.27 0.34 11.11
CA ILE A 87 3.53 0.34 11.87
C ILE A 87 3.73 -1.00 12.59
N ALA A 88 2.68 -1.52 13.25
CA ALA A 88 2.74 -2.78 13.95
C ALA A 88 2.95 -3.97 13.00
N SER A 89 2.26 -4.01 11.86
CA SER A 89 2.43 -5.02 10.82
C SER A 89 3.85 -5.05 10.27
N LYS A 90 4.47 -3.89 9.99
CA LYS A 90 5.89 -3.80 9.56
C LYS A 90 6.86 -4.38 10.56
N ARG A 91 6.59 -4.20 11.87
CA ARG A 91 7.40 -4.79 12.94
C ARG A 91 7.25 -6.31 12.96
N VAL A 92 6.06 -6.84 12.70
CA VAL A 92 5.81 -8.28 12.55
C VAL A 92 6.56 -8.83 11.33
N ILE A 93 6.46 -8.18 10.16
CA ILE A 93 7.21 -8.56 8.95
C ILE A 93 8.72 -8.58 9.21
N SER A 94 9.24 -7.53 9.85
CA SER A 94 10.68 -7.44 10.20
C SER A 94 11.12 -8.52 11.20
N LEU A 95 10.23 -8.96 12.09
CA LEU A 95 10.45 -10.11 12.97
C LEU A 95 10.46 -11.42 12.19
N LEU A 96 9.51 -11.63 11.28
CA LEU A 96 9.39 -12.84 10.46
C LEU A 96 10.61 -13.05 9.55
N GLN A 97 11.20 -11.98 9.02
CA GLN A 97 12.47 -12.05 8.27
C GLN A 97 13.61 -12.72 9.05
N ARG A 98 13.59 -12.67 10.40
CA ARG A 98 14.61 -13.29 11.25
C ARG A 98 14.53 -14.81 11.35
N ALA A 99 13.41 -15.42 10.93
CA ALA A 99 13.24 -16.88 10.90
C ALA A 99 14.26 -17.61 9.97
N VAL A 100 14.97 -16.86 9.13
CA VAL A 100 16.12 -17.38 8.36
C VAL A 100 17.24 -17.84 9.28
N TRP A 101 17.60 -17.02 10.27
CA TRP A 101 18.80 -17.18 11.13
C TRP A 101 18.48 -17.66 12.54
N GLU A 102 17.27 -17.40 13.03
CA GLU A 102 16.81 -17.74 14.38
C GLU A 102 15.88 -18.97 14.37
N ASP A 103 15.50 -19.46 15.56
CA ASP A 103 14.57 -20.57 15.68
C ASP A 103 13.19 -20.20 15.12
N LYS A 104 12.74 -20.96 14.11
CA LYS A 104 11.48 -20.72 13.41
C LYS A 104 10.28 -20.72 14.35
N GLN A 105 10.24 -21.64 15.33
CA GLN A 105 9.07 -21.79 16.21
C GLN A 105 8.97 -20.62 17.20
N GLU A 106 10.10 -20.18 17.75
CA GLU A 106 10.13 -19.03 18.63
C GLU A 106 9.76 -17.73 17.89
N ILE A 107 10.24 -17.53 16.66
CA ILE A 107 9.82 -16.38 15.82
C ILE A 107 8.32 -16.41 15.51
N LEU A 108 7.76 -17.57 15.19
CA LEU A 108 6.33 -17.73 14.95
C LEU A 108 5.51 -17.44 16.22
N LYS A 109 5.97 -17.90 17.38
CA LYS A 109 5.33 -17.59 18.67
C LYS A 109 5.36 -16.09 18.98
N GLN A 110 6.51 -15.43 18.84
CA GLN A 110 6.64 -13.99 19.05
C GLN A 110 5.80 -13.18 18.07
N SER A 111 5.74 -13.58 16.80
CA SER A 111 4.91 -12.90 15.81
C SER A 111 3.42 -13.02 16.14
N LYS A 112 2.93 -14.19 16.59
CA LYS A 112 1.54 -14.36 17.08
C LYS A 112 1.22 -13.43 18.26
N GLN A 113 2.18 -13.20 19.17
CA GLN A 113 2.02 -12.24 20.26
C GLN A 113 1.98 -10.79 19.75
N ASN A 114 2.86 -10.44 18.81
CA ASN A 114 2.92 -9.10 18.23
C ASN A 114 1.73 -8.73 17.34
N LEU A 115 0.90 -9.70 16.94
CA LEU A 115 -0.39 -9.45 16.27
C LEU A 115 -1.49 -8.97 17.23
N GLN A 116 -1.41 -9.29 18.52
CA GLN A 116 -2.46 -8.95 19.49
C GLN A 116 -2.77 -7.44 19.58
N PRO A 117 -1.78 -6.53 19.62
CA PRO A 117 -2.06 -5.09 19.56
C PRO A 117 -2.79 -4.65 18.29
N ILE A 118 -2.56 -5.35 17.16
CA ILE A 118 -3.19 -5.03 15.88
C ILE A 118 -4.70 -5.33 15.94
N PHE A 119 -5.09 -6.42 16.59
CA PHE A 119 -6.49 -6.78 16.76
C PHE A 119 -7.27 -5.71 17.53
N ASN A 120 -6.67 -5.13 18.59
CA ASN A 120 -7.28 -4.03 19.33
C ASN A 120 -7.49 -2.77 18.46
N LEU A 121 -6.55 -2.46 17.57
CA LEU A 121 -6.67 -1.35 16.63
C LEU A 121 -7.78 -1.60 15.59
N PHE A 122 -7.91 -2.83 15.09
CA PHE A 122 -9.07 -3.22 14.28
C PHE A 122 -10.37 -3.08 15.07
N GLY A 123 -10.39 -3.43 16.35
CA GLY A 123 -11.54 -3.22 17.23
C GLY A 123 -11.97 -1.77 17.31
N ASN A 124 -11.03 -0.82 17.32
CA ASN A 124 -11.35 0.61 17.26
C ASN A 124 -11.96 1.01 15.90
N ILE A 125 -11.41 0.50 14.79
CA ILE A 125 -11.96 0.75 13.45
C ILE A 125 -13.39 0.18 13.34
N ILE A 126 -13.61 -1.04 13.82
CA ILE A 126 -14.92 -1.70 13.81
C ILE A 126 -15.96 -0.84 14.57
N LYS A 127 -15.60 -0.32 15.75
CA LYS A 127 -16.47 0.60 16.51
C LYS A 127 -16.78 1.88 15.74
N GLU A 128 -15.80 2.46 15.06
CA GLU A 128 -16.01 3.64 14.20
C GLU A 128 -16.80 3.34 12.93
N LEU A 129 -16.94 2.07 12.52
CA LEU A 129 -17.76 1.68 11.37
C LEU A 129 -19.19 1.31 11.76
N ASP A 130 -19.52 1.30 13.06
CA ASP A 130 -20.87 0.95 13.50
C ASP A 130 -21.92 1.91 12.90
N GLN A 131 -22.95 1.32 12.31
CA GLN A 131 -24.02 2.01 11.57
C GLN A 131 -23.53 2.92 10.42
N GLN A 132 -22.32 2.69 9.89
CA GLN A 132 -21.77 3.43 8.76
C GLN A 132 -21.68 2.58 7.48
N GLU A 133 -21.62 3.23 6.33
CA GLU A 133 -21.36 2.56 5.06
C GLU A 133 -19.86 2.22 4.93
N TYR A 134 -19.53 0.93 4.75
CA TYR A 134 -18.15 0.46 4.62
C TYR A 134 -17.34 1.25 3.57
N TRP A 135 -17.87 1.38 2.35
CA TRP A 135 -17.16 2.00 1.23
C TRP A 135 -16.89 3.50 1.40
N LYS A 136 -17.64 4.17 2.28
CA LYS A 136 -17.44 5.60 2.61
C LYS A 136 -16.14 5.85 3.38
N PHE A 137 -15.70 4.86 4.16
CA PHE A 137 -14.53 4.95 5.03
C PHE A 137 -13.41 3.97 4.66
N GLN A 138 -13.62 3.02 3.75
CA GLN A 138 -12.64 2.00 3.33
C GLN A 138 -11.27 2.60 2.97
N LYS A 139 -11.23 3.70 2.23
CA LYS A 139 -9.98 4.39 1.87
C LYS A 139 -9.17 4.91 3.07
N ALA A 140 -9.78 5.09 4.23
CA ALA A 140 -9.10 5.57 5.43
C ALA A 140 -8.25 4.47 6.12
N PHE A 141 -8.60 3.20 5.90
CA PHE A 141 -7.94 2.06 6.53
C PHE A 141 -7.34 1.02 5.57
N THR A 142 -7.56 1.16 4.27
CA THR A 142 -7.03 0.31 3.20
C THR A 142 -5.53 0.00 3.37
N ASN A 143 -4.69 1.01 3.62
CA ASN A 143 -3.24 0.81 3.79
C ASN A 143 -2.89 -0.03 5.02
N GLY A 144 -3.60 0.16 6.14
CA GLY A 144 -3.41 -0.65 7.35
C GLY A 144 -3.81 -2.10 7.12
N VAL A 145 -4.95 -2.32 6.44
CA VAL A 145 -5.43 -3.66 6.08
C VAL A 145 -4.45 -4.38 5.16
N GLN A 146 -3.96 -3.72 4.10
CA GLN A 146 -3.00 -4.32 3.16
C GLN A 146 -1.72 -4.78 3.84
N GLU A 147 -1.14 -3.93 4.70
CA GLU A 147 0.07 -4.26 5.45
C GLU A 147 -0.16 -5.39 6.48
N TYR A 148 -1.34 -5.43 7.11
CA TYR A 148 -1.72 -6.55 7.98
C TYR A 148 -1.85 -7.86 7.20
N ILE A 149 -2.46 -7.83 6.01
CA ILE A 149 -2.58 -8.99 5.11
C ILE A 149 -1.19 -9.48 4.70
N GLU A 150 -0.27 -8.59 4.35
CA GLU A 150 1.12 -8.92 4.07
C GLU A 150 1.79 -9.62 5.26
N ALA A 151 1.63 -9.09 6.48
CA ALA A 151 2.20 -9.68 7.69
C ALA A 151 1.66 -11.09 8.00
N VAL A 152 0.33 -11.28 7.99
CA VAL A 152 -0.27 -12.59 8.32
C VAL A 152 -0.07 -13.61 7.21
N SER A 153 -0.05 -13.18 5.94
CA SER A 153 0.24 -14.06 4.81
C SER A 153 1.71 -14.51 4.83
N PHE A 154 2.63 -13.64 5.23
CA PHE A 154 4.03 -14.02 5.41
C PHE A 154 4.22 -15.01 6.57
N GLN A 155 3.56 -14.76 7.71
CA GLN A 155 3.55 -15.70 8.84
C GLN A 155 3.00 -17.06 8.42
N TYR A 156 1.85 -17.08 7.73
CA TYR A 156 1.19 -18.30 7.27
C TYR A 156 2.05 -19.07 6.26
N TYR A 157 2.74 -18.36 5.35
CA TYR A 157 3.70 -18.99 4.45
C TYR A 157 4.87 -19.62 5.21
N ILE A 158 5.46 -18.92 6.18
CA ILE A 158 6.54 -19.50 6.99
C ILE A 158 6.04 -20.74 7.73
N GLU A 159 4.84 -20.72 8.31
CA GLU A 159 4.30 -21.83 9.09
C GLU A 159 3.93 -23.04 8.21
N PHE A 160 3.22 -22.83 7.11
CA PHE A 160 2.57 -23.89 6.32
C PHE A 160 3.06 -24.04 4.87
N GLY A 161 3.83 -23.09 4.35
CA GLY A 161 4.29 -23.09 2.95
C GLY A 161 3.16 -22.85 1.93
N ALA A 162 2.09 -22.18 2.33
CA ALA A 162 0.88 -21.99 1.54
C ALA A 162 0.39 -20.54 1.57
N LEU A 163 -0.55 -20.20 0.69
CA LEU A 163 -1.23 -18.91 0.68
C LEU A 163 -2.36 -18.93 1.70
N ILE A 164 -2.45 -17.89 2.53
CA ILE A 164 -3.51 -17.77 3.54
C ILE A 164 -4.88 -17.55 2.87
N PRO A 165 -5.92 -18.35 3.18
CA PRO A 165 -7.28 -18.07 2.73
C PRO A 165 -7.84 -16.78 3.37
N LEU A 166 -8.69 -16.05 2.64
CA LEU A 166 -9.29 -14.79 3.14
C LEU A 166 -10.01 -14.96 4.48
N ASP A 167 -10.79 -16.04 4.65
CA ASP A 167 -11.53 -16.31 5.88
C ASP A 167 -10.59 -16.48 7.09
N SER A 168 -9.41 -17.07 6.88
CA SER A 168 -8.39 -17.27 7.92
C SER A 168 -7.75 -15.95 8.39
N ILE A 169 -7.93 -14.85 7.66
CA ILE A 169 -7.43 -13.52 8.06
C ILE A 169 -8.40 -12.84 9.05
N LEU A 170 -9.70 -13.02 8.84
CA LEU A 170 -10.76 -12.37 9.64
C LEU A 170 -11.05 -13.11 10.95
N ILE A 171 -10.93 -14.44 10.97
CA ILE A 171 -11.20 -15.28 12.15
C ILE A 171 -10.40 -14.83 13.38
N PRO A 172 -9.07 -14.63 13.32
CA PRO A 172 -8.30 -14.21 14.48
C PRO A 172 -8.71 -12.83 15.03
N ILE A 173 -9.13 -11.90 14.17
CA ILE A 173 -9.62 -10.59 14.60
C ILE A 173 -10.92 -10.75 15.40
N LYS A 174 -11.84 -11.56 14.87
CA LYS A 174 -13.14 -11.85 15.50
C LYS A 174 -12.96 -12.53 16.87
N GLU A 175 -12.11 -13.54 16.92
CA GLU A 175 -11.81 -14.30 18.15
C GLU A 175 -11.12 -13.45 19.20
N ALA A 176 -10.07 -12.69 18.82
CA ALA A 176 -9.33 -11.85 19.76
C ALA A 176 -10.19 -10.74 20.38
N LEU A 177 -11.17 -10.23 19.63
CA LEU A 177 -12.10 -9.19 20.09
C LEU A 177 -13.35 -9.73 20.80
N ASN A 178 -13.52 -11.06 20.87
CA ASN A 178 -14.72 -11.72 21.40
C ASN A 178 -16.03 -11.20 20.76
N LEU A 179 -16.05 -11.07 19.43
CA LEU A 179 -17.21 -10.56 18.68
C LEU A 179 -17.94 -11.69 17.94
N ASP A 180 -19.28 -11.67 17.94
CA ASP A 180 -20.08 -12.59 17.12
C ASP A 180 -20.08 -12.23 15.63
N SER A 181 -19.86 -10.95 15.32
CA SER A 181 -19.80 -10.38 13.97
C SER A 181 -18.86 -9.19 13.93
N LEU A 182 -18.16 -8.98 12.81
CA LEU A 182 -17.33 -7.79 12.55
C LEU A 182 -18.15 -6.59 12.06
N GLY A 183 -19.48 -6.72 12.03
CA GLY A 183 -20.40 -5.67 11.60
C GLY A 183 -20.18 -5.28 10.14
N GLN A 184 -19.92 -4.00 9.90
CA GLN A 184 -19.67 -3.46 8.56
C GLN A 184 -18.23 -3.62 8.10
N PHE A 185 -17.31 -3.99 9.00
CA PHE A 185 -15.91 -4.19 8.64
C PHE A 185 -15.75 -5.49 7.82
N ASN A 186 -15.05 -5.37 6.71
CA ASN A 186 -14.66 -6.50 5.86
C ASN A 186 -13.30 -6.19 5.20
N ILE A 187 -12.71 -7.18 4.54
CA ILE A 187 -11.54 -7.02 3.68
C ILE A 187 -12.03 -7.07 2.23
N SER A 188 -11.75 -6.03 1.45
CA SER A 188 -12.08 -6.04 0.02
C SER A 188 -11.16 -7.00 -0.75
N ILE A 189 -11.64 -7.55 -1.87
CA ILE A 189 -10.82 -8.38 -2.76
C ILE A 189 -9.58 -7.62 -3.23
N ASP A 190 -9.72 -6.31 -3.48
CA ASP A 190 -8.61 -5.44 -3.88
C ASP A 190 -7.57 -5.31 -2.75
N ASP A 191 -8.00 -5.09 -1.49
CA ASP A 191 -7.07 -5.00 -0.35
C ASP A 191 -6.32 -6.32 -0.13
N TYR A 192 -7.02 -7.45 -0.24
CA TYR A 192 -6.39 -8.77 -0.19
C TYR A 192 -5.37 -8.94 -1.30
N ALA A 193 -5.76 -8.67 -2.54
CA ALA A 193 -4.90 -8.84 -3.70
C ALA A 193 -3.66 -7.93 -3.66
N LEU A 194 -3.81 -6.68 -3.20
CA LEU A 194 -2.72 -5.73 -3.01
C LEU A 194 -1.74 -6.19 -1.92
N GLY A 195 -2.24 -6.65 -0.76
CA GLY A 195 -1.39 -7.19 0.32
C GLY A 195 -0.62 -8.46 -0.07
N ILE A 196 -1.25 -9.36 -0.83
CA ILE A 196 -0.57 -10.56 -1.35
C ILE A 196 0.46 -10.21 -2.45
N CYS A 197 0.24 -9.16 -3.23
CA CYS A 197 1.26 -8.69 -4.17
C CYS A 197 2.51 -8.18 -3.42
N ASP A 198 2.35 -7.44 -2.31
CA ASP A 198 3.47 -6.95 -1.50
C ASP A 198 4.24 -8.09 -0.81
N LEU A 199 3.56 -9.14 -0.36
CA LEU A 199 4.18 -10.38 0.17
C LEU A 199 5.29 -10.93 -0.76
N SER A 200 5.15 -10.79 -2.08
CA SER A 200 6.17 -11.27 -3.03
C SER A 200 7.54 -10.63 -2.81
N GLY A 201 7.57 -9.36 -2.41
CA GLY A 201 8.80 -8.63 -2.10
C GLY A 201 9.44 -9.12 -0.79
N GLU A 202 8.63 -9.40 0.22
CA GLU A 202 9.12 -9.94 1.50
C GLU A 202 9.62 -11.38 1.36
N LEU A 203 8.96 -12.20 0.54
CA LEU A 203 9.42 -13.55 0.22
C LEU A 203 10.71 -13.53 -0.62
N MET A 204 10.88 -12.58 -1.53
CA MET A 204 12.13 -12.37 -2.26
C MET A 204 13.30 -12.04 -1.32
N ARG A 205 13.05 -11.13 -0.37
CA ARG A 205 14.01 -10.78 0.68
C ARG A 205 14.34 -11.98 1.58
N TYR A 206 13.32 -12.75 1.97
CA TYR A 206 13.48 -13.95 2.79
C TYR A 206 14.30 -15.03 2.06
N SER A 207 14.03 -15.25 0.77
CA SER A 207 14.79 -16.16 -0.10
C SER A 207 16.28 -15.77 -0.19
N THR A 208 16.58 -14.47 -0.30
CA THR A 208 17.95 -13.97 -0.25
C THR A 208 18.63 -14.30 1.08
N GLY A 209 17.91 -14.16 2.20
CA GLY A 209 18.37 -14.62 3.50
C GLY A 209 18.67 -16.13 3.53
N CYS A 210 17.77 -16.97 3.00
CA CYS A 210 17.94 -18.42 2.93
C CYS A 210 19.23 -18.84 2.21
N VAL A 211 19.65 -18.12 1.18
CA VAL A 211 20.92 -18.37 0.48
C VAL A 211 22.13 -18.16 1.39
N THR A 212 22.13 -17.13 2.25
CA THR A 212 23.25 -16.86 3.18
C THR A 212 23.51 -18.00 4.17
N VAL A 213 22.46 -18.73 4.54
CA VAL A 213 22.51 -19.84 5.51
C VAL A 213 22.52 -21.22 4.83
N GLY A 214 22.58 -21.28 3.49
CA GLY A 214 22.62 -22.53 2.72
C GLY A 214 21.28 -23.27 2.62
N LYS A 215 20.15 -22.62 2.95
CA LYS A 215 18.78 -23.18 2.83
C LYS A 215 18.27 -23.09 1.38
N TYR A 216 18.99 -23.71 0.45
CA TYR A 216 18.74 -23.58 -0.99
C TYR A 216 17.37 -24.14 -1.45
N ASP A 217 16.90 -25.22 -0.83
CA ASP A 217 15.63 -25.85 -1.20
C ASP A 217 14.44 -24.93 -0.95
N GLU A 218 14.53 -24.07 0.07
CA GLU A 218 13.51 -23.07 0.37
C GLU A 218 13.43 -22.00 -0.73
N CYS A 219 14.55 -21.65 -1.35
CA CYS A 219 14.58 -20.69 -2.45
C CYS A 219 13.75 -21.18 -3.64
N PHE A 220 13.84 -22.47 -3.98
CA PHE A 220 13.05 -23.08 -5.04
C PHE A 220 11.55 -23.11 -4.70
N LYS A 221 11.19 -23.45 -3.46
CA LYS A 221 9.79 -23.42 -3.00
C LYS A 221 9.19 -22.01 -3.07
N ILE A 222 9.95 -21.00 -2.65
CA ILE A 222 9.52 -19.59 -2.74
C ILE A 222 9.31 -19.18 -4.20
N CYS A 223 10.23 -19.58 -5.08
CA CYS A 223 10.15 -19.32 -6.51
C CYS A 223 8.87 -19.89 -7.13
N ASP A 224 8.58 -21.16 -6.85
CA ASP A 224 7.37 -21.84 -7.33
C ASP A 224 6.09 -21.24 -6.75
N PHE A 225 6.13 -20.83 -5.48
CA PHE A 225 5.03 -20.17 -4.80
C PHE A 225 4.68 -18.82 -5.45
N ILE A 226 5.67 -17.93 -5.63
CA ILE A 226 5.46 -16.62 -6.27
C ILE A 226 5.05 -16.79 -7.74
N ARG A 227 5.62 -17.75 -8.47
CA ARG A 227 5.19 -18.06 -9.84
C ARG A 227 3.73 -18.48 -9.92
N SER A 228 3.27 -19.27 -8.94
CA SER A 228 1.86 -19.68 -8.83
C SER A 228 0.94 -18.49 -8.54
N MET A 229 1.34 -17.60 -7.62
CA MET A 229 0.59 -16.37 -7.33
C MET A 229 0.50 -15.45 -8.55
N SER A 230 1.64 -15.17 -9.20
CA SER A 230 1.70 -14.37 -10.43
C SER A 230 0.79 -14.91 -11.53
N SER A 231 0.84 -16.23 -11.77
CA SER A 231 -0.01 -16.90 -12.75
C SER A 231 -1.50 -16.81 -12.40
N GLY A 232 -1.83 -16.84 -11.11
CA GLY A 232 -3.19 -16.64 -10.61
C GLY A 232 -3.69 -15.22 -10.86
N PHE A 233 -2.92 -14.21 -10.44
CA PHE A 233 -3.29 -12.79 -10.61
C PHE A 233 -3.47 -12.39 -12.08
N LYS A 234 -2.66 -12.93 -13.00
CA LYS A 234 -2.81 -12.73 -14.45
C LYS A 234 -4.14 -13.23 -15.02
N LYS A 235 -4.83 -14.16 -14.33
CA LYS A 235 -6.14 -14.69 -14.74
C LYS A 235 -7.31 -13.91 -14.13
N CYS A 236 -7.06 -13.04 -13.16
CA CYS A 236 -8.09 -12.27 -12.47
C CYS A 236 -8.29 -10.91 -13.14
N HIS A 237 -9.54 -10.48 -13.27
CA HIS A 237 -9.89 -9.13 -13.76
C HIS A 237 -9.88 -8.17 -12.57
N LEU A 238 -8.72 -7.59 -12.30
CA LEU A 238 -8.50 -6.73 -11.14
C LEU A 238 -8.42 -5.26 -11.55
N ASN A 239 -8.52 -4.36 -10.56
CA ASN A 239 -8.55 -2.92 -10.77
C ASN A 239 -7.22 -2.38 -11.36
N LYS A 240 -7.18 -1.12 -11.80
CA LYS A 240 -5.94 -0.53 -12.34
C LYS A 240 -4.82 -0.43 -11.30
N ASP A 241 -5.19 -0.26 -10.02
CA ASP A 241 -4.24 -0.07 -8.93
C ASP A 241 -3.37 -1.31 -8.72
N ILE A 242 -3.89 -2.51 -8.98
CA ILE A 242 -3.10 -3.74 -8.86
C ILE A 242 -2.04 -3.89 -9.95
N THR A 243 -2.21 -3.23 -11.10
CA THR A 243 -1.30 -3.42 -12.25
C THR A 243 0.13 -3.05 -11.89
N SER A 244 0.32 -1.94 -11.15
CA SER A 244 1.64 -1.54 -10.66
C SER A 244 2.23 -2.57 -9.70
N LYS A 245 1.41 -3.12 -8.80
CA LYS A 245 1.83 -4.12 -7.81
C LYS A 245 2.15 -5.47 -8.44
N MET A 246 1.40 -5.87 -9.47
CA MET A 246 1.71 -7.04 -10.29
C MET A 246 3.05 -6.89 -10.99
N ASN A 247 3.36 -5.71 -11.55
CA ASN A 247 4.68 -5.45 -12.14
C ASN A 247 5.81 -5.62 -11.09
N THR A 248 5.63 -5.09 -9.88
CA THR A 248 6.59 -5.27 -8.78
C THR A 248 6.72 -6.75 -8.35
N MET A 249 5.63 -7.51 -8.37
CA MET A 249 5.66 -8.95 -8.12
C MET A 249 6.43 -9.70 -9.22
N GLU A 250 6.26 -9.35 -10.50
CA GLU A 250 7.05 -9.93 -11.60
C GLU A 250 8.54 -9.60 -11.47
N GLU A 251 8.89 -8.38 -11.05
CA GLU A 251 10.28 -8.00 -10.77
C GLU A 251 10.87 -8.83 -9.62
N SER A 252 10.09 -9.06 -8.56
CA SER A 252 10.49 -9.91 -7.43
C SER A 252 10.66 -11.37 -7.87
N LEU A 253 9.76 -11.88 -8.72
CA LEU A 253 9.87 -13.22 -9.31
C LEU A 253 11.15 -13.36 -10.14
N LYS A 254 11.44 -12.41 -11.04
CA LYS A 254 12.67 -12.43 -11.86
C LYS A 254 13.93 -12.49 -11.01
N LYS A 255 13.98 -11.75 -9.89
CA LYS A 255 15.13 -11.76 -8.97
C LYS A 255 15.32 -13.14 -8.34
N ILE A 256 14.24 -13.78 -7.89
CA ILE A 256 14.30 -15.12 -7.29
C ILE A 256 14.61 -16.18 -8.35
N GLU A 257 14.09 -16.05 -9.57
CA GLU A 257 14.43 -16.96 -10.67
C GLU A 257 15.93 -16.89 -11.02
N LYS A 258 16.50 -15.69 -11.08
CA LYS A 258 17.96 -15.49 -11.24
C LYS A 258 18.72 -16.15 -10.08
N LEU A 259 18.25 -15.99 -8.85
CA LEU A 259 18.83 -16.62 -7.66
C LEU A 259 18.81 -18.16 -7.76
N CYS A 260 17.66 -18.75 -8.07
CA CYS A 260 17.47 -20.18 -8.26
C CYS A 260 18.32 -20.74 -9.41
N PHE A 261 18.43 -20.00 -10.53
CA PHE A 261 19.29 -20.35 -11.64
C PHE A 261 20.75 -20.46 -11.20
N SER A 262 21.27 -19.42 -10.53
CA SER A 262 22.66 -19.40 -10.05
C SER A 262 22.95 -20.50 -9.02
N ILE A 263 22.01 -20.80 -8.11
CA ILE A 263 22.13 -21.96 -7.20
C ILE A 263 22.26 -23.27 -7.99
N ARG A 264 21.44 -23.45 -9.03
CA ARG A 264 21.43 -24.69 -9.82
C ARG A 264 22.69 -24.87 -10.65
N ILE A 265 23.21 -23.78 -11.25
CA ILE A 265 24.49 -23.80 -11.97
C ILE A 265 25.61 -24.21 -11.03
N ARG A 266 25.74 -23.54 -9.87
CA ARG A 266 26.81 -23.86 -8.91
C ARG A 266 26.73 -25.30 -8.39
N LYS A 267 25.53 -25.78 -8.04
CA LYS A 267 25.32 -27.18 -7.62
C LYS A 267 25.68 -28.18 -8.73
N SER A 268 25.56 -27.80 -10.00
CA SER A 268 25.93 -28.66 -11.13
C SER A 268 27.43 -28.62 -11.44
N GLU A 269 28.10 -27.48 -11.22
CA GLU A 269 29.56 -27.35 -11.40
C GLU A 269 30.35 -28.09 -10.30
N PHE A 270 29.85 -28.08 -9.06
CA PHE A 270 30.53 -28.67 -7.90
C PHE A 270 29.62 -29.64 -7.12
N PRO A 271 29.27 -30.81 -7.68
CA PRO A 271 28.32 -31.74 -7.07
C PRO A 271 28.75 -32.27 -5.70
N ASP A 272 30.07 -32.37 -5.45
CA ASP A 272 30.63 -32.99 -4.23
C ASP A 272 31.12 -31.97 -3.17
N GLN A 273 30.94 -30.67 -3.40
CA GLN A 273 31.43 -29.63 -2.48
C GLN A 273 30.27 -28.93 -1.75
N GLN A 274 30.48 -28.61 -0.46
CA GLN A 274 29.60 -27.69 0.25
C GLN A 274 29.79 -26.28 -0.32
N ILE A 275 28.97 -25.91 -1.30
CA ILE A 275 29.02 -24.60 -1.93
C ILE A 275 28.49 -23.55 -0.95
N LYS A 276 29.29 -22.53 -0.66
CA LYS A 276 28.81 -21.24 -0.16
C LYS A 276 28.58 -20.33 -1.36
N VAL A 277 27.33 -20.08 -1.66
CA VAL A 277 26.92 -19.18 -2.74
C VAL A 277 27.10 -17.74 -2.23
N ASP A 278 28.09 -16.99 -2.72
CA ASP A 278 28.20 -15.55 -2.45
C ASP A 278 27.11 -14.80 -3.23
N ILE A 279 26.39 -13.93 -2.53
CA ILE A 279 25.29 -13.12 -3.06
C ILE A 279 25.81 -12.04 -4.01
N ASN A 280 27.04 -11.56 -3.80
CA ASN A 280 27.61 -10.51 -4.65
C ASN A 280 27.73 -10.97 -6.12
N ASP A 281 28.01 -12.26 -6.34
CA ASP A 281 28.07 -12.85 -7.67
C ASP A 281 26.68 -13.04 -8.34
N MET A 282 25.59 -12.77 -7.60
CA MET A 282 24.22 -13.02 -8.06
C MET A 282 23.45 -11.73 -8.42
N ILE A 283 23.94 -10.57 -7.97
CA ILE A 283 23.22 -9.29 -8.05
C ILE A 283 23.69 -8.39 -9.22
N GLU A 284 24.85 -8.64 -9.83
CA GLU A 284 25.24 -8.02 -11.12
C GLU A 284 24.44 -8.60 -12.29
#